data_AF-A0AAV5BYK8-F1
#
_entry.id   AF-A0AAV5BYK8-F1
#
_cell.length_a   1.000
_cell.length_b   1.000
_cell.length_c   1.000
_cell.angle_alpha   90.00
_cell.angle_beta   90.00
_cell.angle_gamma   90.00
#
_symmetry.space_group_name_H-M   'P 1'
#
loop_
_entity.id
_entity.type
_entity.pdbx_description
1 polymer ?
#
loop_
_entity_poly.entity_id
_entity_poly.type
_entity_poly.pdbx_seq_one_letter_code
_entity_poly.pdbx_strand_id
1 'polypeptide(L)'
;MGHKGKEGPKGSCSNEKASAGLPALQLTTTTTTPFNPKEVADPFELLDMCVAALQDKRGPTREHAMAALCGALEALPPLDELDSRCLTIFALCGVSIKKAAINPKEARLAYRAVGLLALTLRAGAPGLLAHAFPLLFKTVQAHDDAPTLVAALDCLAAVTFAAALDAEEAERSLKAVWAVVFPPVSRSSNSNSKASSRPTNTTSSSSSSQSQAQAVVVAAAVSAWTFLLTTVTLTDAQRKAADRAAWAATIASLARLLDADDRAVRMAAGEALAVCAELNLTQHTPRKDMDALRARASDLAAEAGGKGVAEKKLLPGHRDLFKQVAAFLDRGERPAARTVRVAKDGRGAVRVATWSKLAQLNFLRRFLAGGFLKHVQGNALFKEAFCVGADEGKMLSVAKRKQNAKAKQKELTVNRDMVWERKNVLCLPQDAAPVENRKPAEKLLQIGWH
;
A
#
# COMPACT_ATOMS: atom_id res chain seq x y z
N MET A 1 -55.53 -15.97 57.63
CA MET A 1 -55.26 -14.57 57.23
C MET A 1 -54.32 -14.65 56.03
N GLY A 2 -54.64 -14.27 54.79
CA GLY A 2 -55.56 -13.26 54.29
C GLY A 2 -54.74 -12.25 53.47
N HIS A 3 -55.08 -12.10 52.18
CA HIS A 3 -54.59 -11.16 51.12
C HIS A 3 -53.39 -11.61 50.26
N LYS A 4 -53.56 -11.98 48.97
CA LYS A 4 -53.89 -11.18 47.75
C LYS A 4 -52.88 -10.04 47.56
N GLY A 5 -52.11 -9.85 46.49
CA GLY A 5 -52.18 -10.28 45.08
C GLY A 5 -52.07 -9.02 44.20
N LYS A 6 -51.22 -9.01 43.14
CA LYS A 6 -51.48 -8.35 41.84
C LYS A 6 -50.35 -8.48 40.81
N GLU A 7 -50.80 -8.82 39.59
CA GLU A 7 -50.22 -8.72 38.25
C GLU A 7 -49.63 -7.31 37.96
N GLY A 8 -48.73 -7.04 36.99
CA GLY A 8 -48.45 -7.64 35.70
C GLY A 8 -47.39 -6.79 34.94
N PRO A 9 -47.30 -6.85 33.59
CA PRO A 9 -46.05 -7.09 32.85
C PRO A 9 -45.45 -5.87 32.11
N LYS A 10 -44.19 -5.99 31.66
CA LYS A 10 -43.48 -5.23 30.60
C LYS A 10 -42.07 -5.85 30.52
N GLY A 11 -41.43 -6.17 29.40
CA GLY A 11 -41.58 -5.80 28.00
C GLY A 11 -40.20 -6.06 27.38
N SER A 12 -40.17 -6.72 26.23
CA SER A 12 -39.01 -7.10 25.43
C SER A 12 -37.91 -6.04 25.29
N CYS A 13 -36.64 -6.48 25.29
CA CYS A 13 -35.68 -6.11 24.24
C CYS A 13 -34.45 -7.02 24.27
N SER A 14 -34.53 -8.11 23.51
CA SER A 14 -33.38 -8.89 23.04
C SER A 14 -32.53 -8.00 22.11
N ASN A 15 -31.36 -7.58 22.57
CA ASN A 15 -30.37 -6.92 21.74
C ASN A 15 -29.24 -7.91 21.45
N GLU A 16 -29.46 -8.80 20.48
CA GLU A 16 -28.40 -9.61 19.87
C GLU A 16 -27.45 -8.67 19.12
N LYS A 17 -26.38 -8.24 19.79
CA LYS A 17 -25.18 -7.78 19.08
C LYS A 17 -24.46 -9.02 18.55
N ALA A 18 -24.74 -9.35 17.29
CA ALA A 18 -23.93 -10.28 16.50
C ALA A 18 -22.52 -9.71 16.29
N SER A 19 -21.66 -9.89 17.29
CA SER A 19 -20.21 -9.83 17.15
C SER A 19 -19.79 -11.15 16.49
N ALA A 20 -19.66 -11.16 15.17
CA ALA A 20 -19.01 -12.25 14.43
C ALA A 20 -17.52 -12.29 14.81
N GLY A 21 -17.23 -12.90 15.96
CA GLY A 21 -15.86 -13.23 16.36
C GLY A 21 -15.37 -14.37 15.50
N LEU A 22 -14.19 -14.19 14.89
CA LEU A 22 -13.45 -15.29 14.26
C LEU A 22 -13.31 -16.45 15.27
N PRO A 23 -13.54 -17.71 14.87
CA PRO A 23 -13.48 -18.84 15.79
C PRO A 23 -12.08 -18.95 16.40
N ALA A 24 -12.04 -19.17 17.71
CA ALA A 24 -10.80 -19.41 18.44
C ALA A 24 -10.15 -20.70 17.93
N LEU A 25 -9.01 -20.57 17.23
CA LEU A 25 -8.21 -21.71 16.80
C LEU A 25 -7.68 -22.44 18.04
N GLN A 26 -8.18 -23.65 18.28
CA GLN A 26 -7.72 -24.53 19.36
C GLN A 26 -6.32 -25.07 19.02
N LEU A 27 -5.40 -24.99 19.98
CA LEU A 27 -4.06 -25.57 19.91
C LEU A 27 -4.18 -27.10 19.93
N THR A 28 -4.06 -27.76 18.77
CA THR A 28 -3.86 -29.22 18.72
C THR A 28 -2.37 -29.51 18.58
N THR A 29 -1.82 -30.18 19.58
CA THR A 29 -0.45 -30.69 19.57
C THR A 29 -0.32 -31.77 18.49
N THR A 30 0.34 -31.46 17.37
CA THR A 30 0.68 -32.43 16.34
C THR A 30 2.19 -32.58 16.18
N THR A 31 2.51 -33.80 15.78
CA THR A 31 3.75 -34.57 15.88
C THR A 31 5.00 -33.91 15.29
N THR A 32 6.14 -34.19 15.92
CA THR A 32 7.49 -33.65 15.72
C THR A 32 8.15 -34.06 14.40
N THR A 33 7.55 -33.80 13.24
CA THR A 33 8.30 -33.83 11.98
C THR A 33 9.16 -32.58 11.89
N PRO A 34 10.48 -32.67 11.63
CA PRO A 34 11.32 -31.50 11.44
C PRO A 34 10.81 -30.70 10.23
N PHE A 35 10.54 -29.40 10.43
CA PHE A 35 10.09 -28.52 9.36
C PHE A 35 11.21 -28.37 8.33
N ASN A 36 11.02 -28.96 7.14
CA ASN A 36 11.97 -28.92 6.04
C ASN A 36 11.30 -28.38 4.75
N PRO A 37 11.23 -27.06 4.57
CA PRO A 37 10.53 -26.46 3.45
C PRO A 37 11.24 -26.63 2.10
N LYS A 38 12.49 -27.13 2.07
CA LYS A 38 13.29 -27.24 0.84
C LYS A 38 12.92 -28.45 -0.04
N GLU A 39 12.24 -29.43 0.54
CA GLU A 39 11.90 -30.69 -0.14
C GLU A 39 10.53 -30.66 -0.81
N VAL A 40 9.73 -29.62 -0.54
CA VAL A 40 8.37 -29.48 -1.08
C VAL A 40 8.40 -28.64 -2.35
N ALA A 41 8.06 -29.27 -3.48
CA ALA A 41 7.99 -28.59 -4.77
C ALA A 41 6.64 -27.90 -5.00
N ASP A 42 5.55 -28.41 -4.42
CA ASP A 42 4.22 -27.83 -4.57
C ASP A 42 4.00 -26.66 -3.59
N PRO A 43 3.69 -25.44 -4.09
CA PRO A 43 3.46 -24.29 -3.22
C PRO A 43 2.28 -24.46 -2.26
N PHE A 44 1.25 -25.24 -2.60
CA PHE A 44 0.09 -25.43 -1.72
C PHE A 44 0.38 -26.39 -0.57
N GLU A 45 1.06 -27.52 -0.84
CA GLU A 45 1.60 -28.39 0.22
C GLU A 45 2.54 -27.62 1.16
N LEU A 46 3.37 -26.73 0.60
CA LEU A 46 4.26 -25.89 1.40
C LEU A 46 3.48 -24.92 2.30
N LEU A 47 2.35 -24.36 1.83
CA LEU A 47 1.48 -23.54 2.68
C LEU A 47 0.94 -24.34 3.86
N ASP A 48 0.44 -25.56 3.64
CA ASP A 48 -0.11 -26.39 4.70
C ASP A 48 0.95 -26.78 5.73
N MET A 49 2.17 -27.10 5.27
CA MET A 49 3.32 -27.35 6.14
C MET A 49 3.69 -26.10 6.96
N CYS A 50 3.68 -24.92 6.36
CA CYS A 50 3.93 -23.66 7.06
C CYS A 50 2.86 -23.38 8.12
N VAL A 51 1.58 -23.59 7.81
CA VAL A 51 0.46 -23.40 8.75
C VAL A 51 0.63 -24.27 9.99
N ALA A 52 1.02 -25.54 9.82
CA ALA A 52 1.32 -26.44 10.95
C ALA A 52 2.53 -25.94 11.77
N ALA A 53 3.64 -25.60 11.11
CA ALA A 53 4.87 -25.17 11.77
C ALA A 53 4.74 -23.82 12.50
N LEU A 54 3.85 -22.93 12.05
CA LEU A 54 3.53 -21.66 12.71
C LEU A 54 2.83 -21.84 14.07
N GLN A 55 2.30 -23.02 14.35
CA GLN A 55 1.70 -23.36 15.66
C GLN A 55 2.72 -23.94 16.65
N ASP A 56 3.99 -24.13 16.24
CA ASP A 56 5.05 -24.65 17.11
C ASP A 56 5.33 -23.72 18.30
N LYS A 57 5.60 -24.31 19.46
CA LYS A 57 5.95 -23.56 20.68
C LYS A 57 7.29 -22.80 20.54
N ARG A 58 8.20 -23.30 19.71
CA ARG A 58 9.56 -22.77 19.51
C ARG A 58 9.56 -21.57 18.56
N GLY A 59 10.03 -20.43 19.05
CA GLY A 59 10.16 -19.19 18.26
C GLY A 59 10.98 -19.33 16.97
N PRO A 60 12.17 -19.96 16.99
CA PRO A 60 12.99 -20.13 15.79
C PRO A 60 12.31 -20.94 14.69
N THR A 61 11.55 -21.98 15.05
CA THR A 61 10.78 -22.78 14.09
C THR A 61 9.69 -21.94 13.44
N ARG A 62 8.95 -21.15 14.23
CA ARG A 62 7.91 -20.25 13.70
C ARG A 62 8.50 -19.15 12.81
N GLU A 63 9.64 -18.57 13.18
CA GLU A 63 10.33 -17.58 12.35
C GLU A 63 10.73 -18.19 11.00
N HIS A 64 11.30 -19.40 11.00
CA HIS A 64 11.66 -20.10 9.77
C HIS A 64 10.43 -20.44 8.91
N ALA A 65 9.34 -20.89 9.55
CA ALA A 65 8.07 -21.16 8.87
C ALA A 65 7.46 -19.89 8.26
N MET A 66 7.51 -18.75 8.94
CA MET A 66 7.02 -17.47 8.40
C MET A 66 7.85 -16.99 7.21
N ALA A 67 9.16 -17.21 7.21
CA ALA A 67 10.03 -16.90 6.08
C ALA A 67 9.72 -17.79 4.86
N ALA A 68 9.55 -19.10 5.08
CA ALA A 68 9.14 -20.05 4.04
C ALA A 68 7.75 -19.71 3.47
N LEU A 69 6.81 -19.32 4.33
CA LEU A 69 5.48 -18.85 3.92
C LEU A 69 5.57 -17.63 2.99
N CYS A 70 6.41 -16.64 3.30
CA CYS A 70 6.61 -15.49 2.41
C CYS A 70 7.12 -15.95 1.03
N GLY A 71 8.09 -16.85 0.99
CA GLY A 71 8.61 -17.42 -0.26
C GLY A 71 7.55 -18.18 -1.05
N ALA A 72 6.70 -18.96 -0.38
CA ALA A 72 5.58 -19.65 -1.00
C ALA A 72 4.57 -18.66 -1.61
N LEU A 73 4.20 -17.61 -0.87
CA LEU A 73 3.28 -16.56 -1.35
C LEU A 73 3.84 -15.78 -2.54
N GLU A 74 5.14 -15.50 -2.58
CA GLU A 74 5.81 -14.91 -3.76
C GLU A 74 5.81 -15.84 -4.97
N ALA A 75 5.85 -17.15 -4.73
CA ALA A 75 5.90 -18.15 -5.78
C ALA A 75 4.52 -18.50 -6.37
N LEU A 76 3.45 -18.29 -5.60
CA LEU A 76 2.09 -18.63 -5.95
C LEU A 76 1.55 -17.75 -7.08
N PRO A 77 0.85 -18.33 -8.07
CA PRO A 77 0.04 -17.54 -8.96
C PRO A 77 -1.12 -16.90 -8.17
N PRO A 78 -1.73 -15.83 -8.70
CA PRO A 78 -2.88 -15.20 -8.08
C PRO A 78 -4.00 -16.22 -7.85
N LEU A 79 -4.51 -16.25 -6.63
CA LEU A 79 -5.55 -17.18 -6.18
C LEU A 79 -6.92 -16.56 -6.43
N ASP A 80 -7.83 -17.33 -7.00
CA ASP A 80 -9.18 -16.85 -7.35
C ASP A 80 -10.03 -16.51 -6.13
N GLU A 81 -9.91 -17.27 -5.04
CA GLU A 81 -10.78 -17.15 -3.87
C GLU A 81 -10.02 -17.25 -2.55
N LEU A 82 -10.57 -16.59 -1.54
CA LEU A 82 -10.14 -16.70 -0.15
C LEU A 82 -10.62 -18.05 0.40
N ASP A 83 -9.74 -19.04 0.42
CA ASP A 83 -9.99 -20.32 1.07
C ASP A 83 -9.65 -20.24 2.59
N SER A 84 -10.16 -21.21 3.36
CA SER A 84 -9.89 -21.46 4.78
C SER A 84 -8.42 -21.33 5.18
N ARG A 85 -7.50 -21.74 4.30
CA ARG A 85 -6.04 -21.59 4.47
C ARG A 85 -5.61 -20.13 4.60
N CYS A 86 -6.16 -19.24 3.78
CA CYS A 86 -5.81 -17.83 3.78
C CYS A 86 -6.27 -17.13 5.08
N LEU A 87 -7.45 -17.48 5.58
CA LEU A 87 -7.95 -17.01 6.87
C LEU A 87 -7.08 -17.50 8.03
N THR A 88 -6.68 -18.76 8.00
CA THR A 88 -5.79 -19.36 9.01
C THR A 88 -4.42 -18.69 8.99
N ILE A 89 -3.83 -18.50 7.81
CA ILE A 89 -2.56 -17.78 7.62
C ILE A 89 -2.65 -16.36 8.19
N PHE A 90 -3.72 -15.63 7.87
CA PHE A 90 -3.95 -14.29 8.38
C PHE A 90 -4.05 -14.27 9.92
N ALA A 91 -4.79 -15.21 10.52
CA ALA A 91 -4.93 -15.32 11.96
C ALA A 91 -3.59 -15.59 12.65
N LEU A 92 -2.78 -16.52 12.12
CA LEU A 92 -1.44 -16.85 12.64
C LEU A 92 -0.45 -15.68 12.50
N CYS A 93 -0.51 -14.94 11.39
CA CYS A 93 0.23 -13.70 11.24
C CYS A 93 -0.19 -12.67 12.29
N GLY A 94 -1.49 -12.53 12.55
CA GLY A 94 -2.04 -11.65 13.57
C GLY A 94 -1.52 -11.97 14.98
N VAL A 95 -1.35 -13.25 15.33
CA VAL A 95 -0.73 -13.66 16.60
C VAL A 95 0.73 -13.20 16.69
N SER A 96 1.48 -13.37 15.60
CA SER A 96 2.90 -12.95 15.52
C SER A 96 3.05 -11.43 15.63
N ILE A 97 2.18 -10.68 14.94
CA ILE A 97 2.12 -9.21 14.97
C ILE A 97 1.80 -8.70 16.39
N LYS A 98 0.83 -9.31 17.08
CA LYS A 98 0.50 -8.92 18.47
C LYS A 98 1.66 -9.14 19.44
N LYS A 99 2.60 -10.04 19.11
CA LYS A 99 3.81 -10.34 19.88
C LYS A 99 5.08 -9.66 19.32
N ALA A 100 4.93 -8.61 18.53
CA ALA A 100 6.06 -7.92 17.88
C ALA A 100 7.16 -7.46 18.84
N ALA A 101 6.79 -7.01 20.05
CA ALA A 101 7.77 -6.61 21.08
C ALA A 101 8.66 -7.76 21.57
N ILE A 102 8.16 -9.00 21.50
CA ILE A 102 8.90 -10.20 21.95
C ILE A 102 9.74 -10.75 20.79
N ASN A 103 9.14 -10.89 19.60
CA ASN A 103 9.78 -11.46 18.42
C ASN A 103 9.66 -10.52 17.20
N PRO A 104 10.47 -9.45 17.12
CA PRO A 104 10.34 -8.43 16.06
C PRO A 104 10.70 -8.97 14.66
N LYS A 105 11.53 -10.01 14.57
CA LYS A 105 11.82 -10.68 13.29
C LYS A 105 10.61 -11.45 12.75
N GLU A 106 10.01 -12.30 13.58
CA GLU A 106 8.78 -13.05 13.28
C GLU A 106 7.64 -12.08 12.88
N ALA A 107 7.46 -10.98 13.62
CA ALA A 107 6.45 -9.97 13.30
C ALA A 107 6.68 -9.26 11.97
N ARG A 108 7.94 -8.90 11.63
CA ARG A 108 8.27 -8.31 10.31
C ARG A 108 7.94 -9.24 9.15
N LEU A 109 8.24 -10.53 9.30
CA LEU A 109 7.86 -11.55 8.33
C LEU A 109 6.33 -11.70 8.25
N ALA A 110 5.63 -11.62 9.38
CA ALA A 110 4.17 -11.67 9.43
C ALA A 110 3.52 -10.48 8.69
N TYR A 111 4.03 -9.26 8.87
CA TYR A 111 3.57 -8.09 8.09
C TYR A 111 3.76 -8.32 6.58
N ARG A 112 4.93 -8.81 6.18
CA ARG A 112 5.20 -9.16 4.78
C ARG A 112 4.22 -10.22 4.27
N ALA A 113 4.00 -11.29 5.01
CA ALA A 113 3.09 -12.37 4.64
C ALA A 113 1.65 -11.86 4.47
N VAL A 114 1.15 -10.99 5.36
CA VAL A 114 -0.19 -10.41 5.24
C VAL A 114 -0.33 -9.56 3.97
N GLY A 115 0.66 -8.74 3.64
CA GLY A 115 0.61 -7.92 2.42
C GLY A 115 0.76 -8.77 1.16
N LEU A 116 1.61 -9.80 1.16
CA LEU A 116 1.74 -10.75 0.06
C LEU A 116 0.42 -11.50 -0.16
N LEU A 117 -0.17 -12.03 0.92
CA LEU A 117 -1.47 -12.69 0.88
C LEU A 117 -2.53 -11.79 0.24
N ALA A 118 -2.60 -10.52 0.64
CA ALA A 118 -3.52 -9.55 0.06
C ALA A 118 -3.30 -9.37 -1.45
N LEU A 119 -2.05 -9.26 -1.90
CA LEU A 119 -1.70 -9.10 -3.32
C LEU A 119 -1.83 -10.39 -4.14
N THR A 120 -1.79 -11.56 -3.51
CA THR A 120 -1.99 -12.86 -4.19
C THR A 120 -3.48 -13.15 -4.38
N LEU A 121 -4.37 -12.63 -3.54
CA LEU A 121 -5.81 -12.86 -3.63
C LEU A 121 -6.45 -12.01 -4.74
N ARG A 122 -6.82 -12.64 -5.86
CA ARG A 122 -7.34 -11.99 -7.07
C ARG A 122 -8.69 -11.31 -6.86
N ALA A 123 -9.48 -11.76 -5.89
CA ALA A 123 -10.81 -11.22 -5.59
C ALA A 123 -10.81 -10.13 -4.50
N GLY A 124 -9.66 -9.76 -3.92
CA GLY A 124 -9.57 -8.81 -2.80
C GLY A 124 -10.39 -9.33 -1.62
N ALA A 125 -9.78 -9.92 -0.60
CA ALA A 125 -10.56 -10.49 0.51
C ALA A 125 -11.42 -9.40 1.18
N PRO A 126 -12.76 -9.38 0.96
CA PRO A 126 -13.59 -8.30 1.46
C PRO A 126 -13.54 -8.34 2.99
N GLY A 127 -13.16 -7.23 3.59
CA GLY A 127 -12.92 -7.14 5.03
C GLY A 127 -11.52 -7.52 5.50
N LEU A 128 -10.60 -7.98 4.63
CA LEU A 128 -9.20 -8.21 5.04
C LEU A 128 -8.58 -6.91 5.56
N LEU A 129 -8.79 -5.78 4.88
CA LEU A 129 -8.36 -4.48 5.37
C LEU A 129 -9.04 -4.13 6.70
N ALA A 130 -10.34 -4.37 6.85
CA ALA A 130 -11.06 -4.12 8.11
C ALA A 130 -10.47 -4.89 9.30
N HIS A 131 -9.98 -6.12 9.07
CA HIS A 131 -9.33 -6.94 10.11
C HIS A 131 -7.85 -6.58 10.30
N ALA A 132 -7.14 -6.24 9.23
CA ALA A 132 -5.71 -5.93 9.27
C ALA A 132 -5.44 -4.52 9.81
N PHE A 133 -6.30 -3.56 9.47
CA PHE A 133 -6.10 -2.15 9.78
C PHE A 133 -5.89 -1.88 11.28
N PRO A 134 -6.70 -2.40 12.22
CA PRO A 134 -6.48 -2.16 13.65
C PRO A 134 -5.12 -2.67 14.15
N LEU A 135 -4.66 -3.81 13.62
CA LEU A 135 -3.37 -4.40 13.97
C LEU A 135 -2.20 -3.56 13.44
N LEU A 136 -2.30 -3.15 12.17
CA LEU A 136 -1.28 -2.32 11.50
C LEU A 136 -1.22 -0.92 12.09
N PHE A 137 -2.39 -0.30 12.27
CA PHE A 137 -2.52 1.05 12.81
C PHE A 137 -1.94 1.16 14.23
N LYS A 138 -2.13 0.15 15.07
CA LYS A 138 -1.52 0.11 16.41
C LYS A 138 0.00 0.18 16.35
N THR A 139 0.63 -0.59 15.47
CA THR A 139 2.09 -0.59 15.30
C THR A 139 2.58 0.72 14.69
N VAL A 140 1.85 1.24 13.71
CA VAL A 140 2.12 2.54 13.08
C VAL A 140 2.11 3.68 14.11
N GLN A 141 1.31 3.57 15.17
CA GLN A 141 1.27 4.55 16.27
C GLN A 141 2.28 4.31 17.40
N ALA A 142 2.81 3.11 17.57
CA ALA A 142 3.66 2.77 18.72
C ALA A 142 5.10 3.33 18.62
N HIS A 143 5.60 3.61 17.40
CA HIS A 143 6.91 4.25 17.14
C HIS A 143 8.17 3.63 17.80
N ASP A 144 8.15 2.34 18.17
CA ASP A 144 9.25 1.74 18.98
C ASP A 144 10.44 1.20 18.16
N ASP A 145 10.20 0.55 17.01
CA ASP A 145 11.24 -0.11 16.20
C ASP A 145 11.10 0.27 14.73
N ALA A 146 12.10 0.98 14.18
CA ALA A 146 12.08 1.50 12.82
C ALA A 146 11.89 0.41 11.74
N PRO A 147 12.62 -0.71 11.74
CA PRO A 147 12.38 -1.82 10.81
C PRO A 147 10.97 -2.41 10.88
N THR A 148 10.42 -2.57 12.09
CA THR A 148 9.05 -3.07 12.28
C THR A 148 8.02 -2.05 11.79
N LEU A 149 8.26 -0.77 12.03
CA LEU A 149 7.40 0.31 11.53
C LEU A 149 7.39 0.38 10.00
N VAL A 150 8.56 0.26 9.35
CA VAL A 150 8.66 0.16 7.89
C VAL A 150 7.87 -1.04 7.35
N ALA A 151 8.03 -2.22 7.97
CA ALA A 151 7.28 -3.41 7.57
C ALA A 151 5.77 -3.23 7.73
N ALA A 152 5.32 -2.57 8.79
CA ALA A 152 3.90 -2.27 9.02
C ALA A 152 3.35 -1.25 8.01
N LEU A 153 4.13 -0.21 7.66
CA LEU A 153 3.76 0.79 6.64
C LEU A 153 3.62 0.16 5.26
N ASP A 154 4.59 -0.67 4.86
CA ASP A 154 4.56 -1.40 3.59
C ASP A 154 3.39 -2.38 3.53
N CYS A 155 3.14 -3.11 4.63
CA CYS A 155 1.99 -4.01 4.73
C CYS A 155 0.67 -3.25 4.61
N LEU A 156 0.51 -2.12 5.32
CA LEU A 156 -0.67 -1.28 5.23
C LEU A 156 -0.89 -0.79 3.80
N ALA A 157 0.14 -0.29 3.14
CA ALA A 157 0.07 0.13 1.75
C ALA A 157 -0.38 -1.01 0.82
N ALA A 158 0.22 -2.20 0.94
CA ALA A 158 -0.11 -3.36 0.11
C ALA A 158 -1.55 -3.86 0.34
N VAL A 159 -1.98 -3.99 1.61
CA VAL A 159 -3.33 -4.45 1.96
C VAL A 159 -4.38 -3.44 1.52
N THR A 160 -4.15 -2.15 1.76
CA THR A 160 -5.09 -1.10 1.34
C THR A 160 -5.23 -1.07 -0.18
N PHE A 161 -4.14 -1.20 -0.92
CA PHE A 161 -4.20 -1.28 -2.38
C PHE A 161 -5.01 -2.48 -2.88
N ALA A 162 -4.83 -3.65 -2.27
CA ALA A 162 -5.49 -4.88 -2.70
C ALA A 162 -6.95 -5.03 -2.24
N ALA A 163 -7.29 -4.47 -1.07
CA ALA A 163 -8.53 -4.82 -0.36
C ALA A 163 -9.42 -3.62 0.02
N ALA A 164 -9.03 -2.37 -0.25
CA ALA A 164 -9.90 -1.22 0.01
C ALA A 164 -11.12 -1.22 -0.91
N LEU A 165 -12.31 -1.32 -0.31
CA LEU A 165 -13.60 -1.42 -1.01
C LEU A 165 -14.11 -0.05 -1.45
N ASP A 166 -13.84 0.98 -0.65
CA ASP A 166 -14.29 2.35 -0.87
C ASP A 166 -13.15 3.38 -0.70
N ALA A 167 -13.46 4.63 -1.02
CA ALA A 167 -12.50 5.73 -0.90
C ALA A 167 -12.19 6.07 0.57
N GLU A 168 -13.10 5.80 1.51
CA GLU A 168 -12.93 6.13 2.92
C GLU A 168 -11.90 5.21 3.60
N GLU A 169 -11.93 3.92 3.28
CA GLU A 169 -10.93 2.94 3.74
C GLU A 169 -9.52 3.29 3.26
N ALA A 170 -9.42 3.69 2.00
CA ALA A 170 -8.17 4.14 1.42
C ALA A 170 -7.69 5.46 2.06
N GLU A 171 -8.58 6.44 2.24
CA GLU A 171 -8.29 7.72 2.89
C GLU A 171 -7.85 7.56 4.34
N ARG A 172 -8.48 6.65 5.09
CA ARG A 172 -8.10 6.32 6.47
C ARG A 172 -6.68 5.80 6.57
N SER A 173 -6.30 4.93 5.63
CA SER A 173 -4.93 4.40 5.52
C SER A 173 -3.94 5.50 5.12
N LEU A 174 -4.32 6.36 4.18
CA LEU A 174 -3.51 7.50 3.74
C LEU A 174 -3.22 8.47 4.90
N LYS A 175 -4.24 8.81 5.70
CA LYS A 175 -4.10 9.66 6.90
C LYS A 175 -3.21 9.02 7.97
N ALA A 176 -3.33 7.71 8.18
CA ALA A 176 -2.50 6.98 9.14
C ALA A 176 -1.02 7.02 8.75
N VAL A 177 -0.69 6.79 7.47
CA VAL A 177 0.68 6.89 6.97
C VAL A 177 1.19 8.34 7.05
N TRP A 178 0.36 9.32 6.67
CA TRP A 178 0.73 10.74 6.73
C TRP A 178 1.10 11.21 8.15
N ALA A 179 0.38 10.72 9.17
CA ALA A 179 0.66 11.04 10.56
C ALA A 179 2.01 10.50 11.07
N VAL A 180 2.64 9.55 10.36
CA VAL A 180 4.03 9.12 10.63
C VAL A 180 5.04 10.09 10.04
N VAL A 181 4.76 10.61 8.84
CA VAL A 181 5.62 11.62 8.18
C VAL A 181 5.61 12.93 8.97
N PHE A 182 4.41 13.36 9.39
CA PHE A 182 4.21 14.58 10.17
C PHE A 182 3.30 14.30 11.38
N PRO A 183 3.88 13.95 12.53
CA PRO A 183 3.12 13.73 13.76
C PRO A 183 2.36 15.00 14.18
N PRO A 184 1.11 14.89 14.65
CA PRO A 184 0.37 16.04 15.17
C PRO A 184 1.07 16.64 16.40
N VAL A 185 1.03 17.97 16.53
CA VAL A 185 1.77 18.77 17.53
C VAL A 185 1.58 18.29 18.98
N SER A 186 0.42 17.70 19.32
CA SER A 186 0.15 17.13 20.65
C SER A 186 1.02 15.92 21.02
N ARG A 187 1.69 15.27 20.06
CA ARG A 187 2.53 14.07 20.30
C ARG A 187 4.00 14.40 20.49
N SER A 188 4.41 15.66 20.27
CA SER A 188 5.81 16.09 20.42
C SER A 188 6.20 16.43 21.86
N SER A 189 5.25 16.42 22.81
CA SER A 189 5.48 16.79 24.21
C SER A 189 5.07 15.66 25.14
N ASN A 190 5.95 14.67 25.29
CA ASN A 190 6.01 13.83 26.49
C ASN A 190 7.39 13.17 26.67
N SER A 191 8.47 13.88 26.30
CA SER A 191 9.77 13.62 26.92
C SER A 191 9.85 14.47 28.19
N ASN A 192 9.36 13.93 29.30
CA ASN A 192 9.72 14.42 30.63
C ASN A 192 11.21 14.12 30.89
N SER A 193 12.09 14.89 30.26
CA SER A 193 13.47 15.05 30.72
C SER A 193 13.63 16.52 31.09
N LYS A 194 13.45 16.76 32.38
CA LYS A 194 13.71 18.00 33.10
C LYS A 194 14.96 18.67 32.53
N ALA A 195 14.79 19.91 32.05
CA ALA A 195 15.89 20.78 31.67
C ALA A 195 16.86 20.90 32.85
N SER A 196 18.05 20.32 32.71
CA SER A 196 19.20 20.61 33.56
C SER A 196 20.30 21.13 32.65
N SER A 197 20.53 22.42 32.77
CA SER A 197 21.59 23.17 32.14
C SER A 197 22.97 22.69 32.63
N ARG A 198 23.67 21.89 31.82
CA ARG A 198 25.14 21.82 31.88
C ARG A 198 25.72 21.25 30.58
N PRO A 199 26.65 21.94 29.90
CA PRO A 199 27.32 21.38 28.73
C PRO A 199 28.40 20.41 29.23
N THR A 200 28.31 19.15 28.85
CA THR A 200 29.42 18.21 28.97
C THR A 200 29.65 17.54 27.63
N ASN A 201 30.81 17.85 27.03
CA ASN A 201 31.36 17.21 25.85
C ASN A 201 31.60 15.73 26.14
N THR A 202 30.82 14.83 25.54
CA THR A 202 31.22 13.42 25.35
C THR A 202 30.33 12.72 24.32
N THR A 203 30.96 12.31 23.21
CA THR A 203 30.60 11.22 22.27
C THR A 203 29.33 11.34 21.41
N SER A 204 29.55 11.69 20.14
CA SER A 204 28.63 11.92 19.02
C SER A 204 28.18 10.67 18.23
N SER A 205 28.06 9.51 18.87
CA SER A 205 27.76 8.24 18.16
C SER A 205 26.33 7.72 18.29
N SER A 206 25.51 8.24 19.21
CA SER A 206 24.13 7.77 19.44
C SER A 206 23.05 8.60 18.73
N SER A 207 23.31 9.88 18.44
CA SER A 207 22.37 10.76 17.73
C SER A 207 22.29 10.47 16.24
N SER A 208 23.38 10.02 15.62
CA SER A 208 23.43 9.70 14.18
C SER A 208 22.62 8.45 13.83
N SER A 209 22.67 7.40 14.66
CA SER A 209 21.89 6.17 14.43
C SER A 209 20.39 6.37 14.59
N GLN A 210 19.97 7.19 15.56
CA GLN A 210 18.55 7.51 15.77
C GLN A 210 18.00 8.40 14.65
N SER A 211 18.79 9.40 14.22
CA SER A 211 18.48 10.26 13.08
C SER A 211 18.36 9.45 11.77
N GLN A 212 19.28 8.49 11.55
CA GLN A 212 19.20 7.60 10.38
C GLN A 212 17.99 6.65 10.43
N ALA A 213 17.68 6.07 11.59
CA ALA A 213 16.51 5.19 11.73
C ALA A 213 15.21 5.95 11.42
N GLN A 214 15.11 7.20 11.88
CA GLN A 214 13.97 8.07 11.57
C GLN A 214 13.91 8.43 10.08
N ALA A 215 15.04 8.72 9.44
CA ALA A 215 15.09 9.00 8.00
C ALA A 215 14.57 7.83 7.16
N VAL A 216 14.95 6.59 7.51
CA VAL A 216 14.47 5.38 6.84
C VAL A 216 12.95 5.23 6.98
N VAL A 217 12.40 5.49 8.18
CA VAL A 217 10.96 5.46 8.42
C VAL A 217 10.23 6.52 7.60
N VAL A 218 10.73 7.76 7.58
CA VAL A 218 10.12 8.87 6.83
C VAL A 218 10.14 8.57 5.33
N ALA A 219 11.26 8.11 4.78
CA ALA A 219 11.36 7.75 3.37
C ALA A 219 10.37 6.63 2.98
N ALA A 220 10.25 5.60 3.83
CA ALA A 220 9.29 4.52 3.62
C ALA A 220 7.84 5.00 3.74
N ALA A 221 7.52 5.83 4.74
CA ALA A 221 6.19 6.39 4.93
C ALA A 221 5.77 7.29 3.76
N VAL A 222 6.66 8.16 3.28
CA VAL A 222 6.40 8.99 2.09
C VAL A 222 6.20 8.10 0.86
N SER A 223 7.02 7.07 0.66
CA SER A 223 6.86 6.14 -0.47
C SER A 223 5.52 5.37 -0.41
N ALA A 224 5.13 4.88 0.77
CA ALA A 224 3.86 4.20 1.01
C ALA A 224 2.66 5.14 0.81
N TRP A 225 2.77 6.39 1.28
CA TRP A 225 1.76 7.43 1.09
C TRP A 225 1.59 7.77 -0.39
N THR A 226 2.68 8.01 -1.11
CA THR A 226 2.68 8.29 -2.55
C THR A 226 2.07 7.12 -3.32
N PHE A 227 2.45 5.90 -3.00
CA PHE A 227 1.85 4.71 -3.59
C PHE A 227 0.33 4.69 -3.39
N LEU A 228 -0.15 4.84 -2.16
CA LEU A 228 -1.59 4.86 -1.88
C LEU A 228 -2.30 6.00 -2.61
N LEU A 229 -1.72 7.20 -2.64
CA LEU A 229 -2.27 8.37 -3.34
C LEU A 229 -2.56 8.07 -4.82
N THR A 230 -1.69 7.32 -5.50
CA THR A 230 -1.89 6.94 -6.91
C THR A 230 -3.00 5.91 -7.14
N THR A 231 -3.50 5.30 -6.07
CA THR A 231 -4.45 4.17 -6.11
C THR A 231 -5.81 4.55 -5.53
N VAL A 232 -5.88 5.61 -4.72
CA VAL A 232 -7.14 6.18 -4.25
C VAL A 232 -7.77 6.93 -5.41
N THR A 233 -9.00 6.58 -5.78
CA THR A 233 -9.88 7.51 -6.50
C THR A 233 -10.09 8.73 -5.65
N LEU A 234 -9.24 9.74 -5.80
CA LEU A 234 -9.64 11.08 -5.40
C LEU A 234 -10.77 11.45 -6.34
N THR A 235 -12.01 11.33 -5.87
CA THR A 235 -13.16 11.85 -6.61
C THR A 235 -12.90 13.33 -6.89
N ASP A 236 -13.41 13.87 -8.01
CA ASP A 236 -13.30 15.30 -8.27
C ASP A 236 -13.92 16.13 -7.13
N ALA A 237 -14.94 15.58 -6.47
CA ALA A 237 -15.48 16.11 -5.23
C ALA A 237 -14.43 16.13 -4.12
N GLN A 238 -13.70 15.05 -3.81
CA GLN A 238 -12.61 15.08 -2.81
C GLN A 238 -11.43 15.97 -3.21
N ARG A 239 -11.10 16.08 -4.50
CA ARG A 239 -10.05 17.01 -4.96
C ARG A 239 -10.46 18.48 -4.75
N LYS A 240 -11.77 18.78 -4.86
CA LYS A 240 -12.36 20.11 -4.65
C LYS A 240 -12.81 20.38 -3.21
N ALA A 241 -13.20 19.35 -2.47
CA ALA A 241 -13.78 19.40 -1.12
C ALA A 241 -12.73 19.19 -0.03
N ALA A 242 -11.61 18.53 -0.34
CA ALA A 242 -10.40 18.73 0.45
C ALA A 242 -10.09 20.23 0.40
N ASP A 243 -10.00 20.84 1.58
CA ASP A 243 -9.71 22.26 1.70
C ASP A 243 -8.51 22.62 0.83
N ARG A 244 -8.63 23.65 -0.02
CA ARG A 244 -7.53 24.21 -0.80
C ARG A 244 -6.29 24.41 0.07
N ALA A 245 -6.50 24.86 1.31
CA ALA A 245 -5.44 25.05 2.28
C ALA A 245 -4.77 23.72 2.70
N ALA A 246 -5.52 22.62 2.77
CA ALA A 246 -4.98 21.31 3.14
C ALA A 246 -3.99 20.79 2.09
N TRP A 247 -4.32 20.84 0.79
CA TRP A 247 -3.37 20.43 -0.25
C TRP A 247 -2.17 21.37 -0.33
N ALA A 248 -2.38 22.69 -0.24
CA ALA A 248 -1.25 23.63 -0.18
C ALA A 248 -0.31 23.33 1.00
N ALA A 249 -0.84 23.01 2.18
CA ALA A 249 -0.06 22.61 3.35
C ALA A 249 0.64 21.26 3.17
N THR A 250 0.01 20.29 2.51
CA THR A 250 0.63 19.01 2.14
C THR A 250 1.81 19.23 1.20
N ILE A 251 1.65 20.03 0.15
CA ILE A 251 2.73 20.36 -0.80
C ILE A 251 3.88 21.08 -0.09
N ALA A 252 3.57 22.09 0.73
CA ALA A 252 4.59 22.79 1.52
C ALA A 252 5.33 21.84 2.47
N SER A 253 4.63 20.89 3.08
CA SER A 253 5.23 19.90 3.97
C SER A 253 6.15 18.93 3.23
N LEU A 254 5.74 18.44 2.06
CA LEU A 254 6.62 17.63 1.20
C LEU A 254 7.82 18.44 0.69
N ALA A 255 7.64 19.72 0.34
CA ALA A 255 8.74 20.58 -0.10
C ALA A 255 9.81 20.73 0.98
N ARG A 256 9.43 20.86 2.27
CA ARG A 256 10.38 20.87 3.40
C ARG A 256 11.23 19.60 3.49
N LEU A 257 10.72 18.45 3.03
CA LEU A 257 11.50 17.19 3.05
C LEU A 257 12.60 17.17 1.98
N LEU A 258 12.57 18.07 0.99
CA LEU A 258 13.66 18.25 0.02
C LEU A 258 14.92 18.86 0.65
N ASP A 259 14.80 19.40 1.86
CA ASP A 259 15.90 19.95 2.66
C ASP A 259 16.44 18.95 3.70
N ALA A 260 15.92 17.72 3.73
CA ALA A 260 16.41 16.69 4.65
C ALA A 260 17.86 16.27 4.33
N ASP A 261 18.66 15.97 5.35
CA ASP A 261 20.04 15.51 5.17
C ASP A 261 20.11 14.18 4.38
N ASP A 262 19.16 13.28 4.68
CA ASP A 262 19.10 11.96 4.07
C ASP A 262 18.59 12.00 2.62
N ARG A 263 19.38 11.43 1.70
CA ARG A 263 19.04 11.39 0.26
C ARG A 263 17.80 10.55 -0.03
N ALA A 264 17.53 9.47 0.71
CA ALA A 264 16.34 8.65 0.46
C ALA A 264 15.06 9.39 0.82
N VAL A 265 15.07 10.18 1.90
CA VAL A 265 13.96 11.09 2.25
C VAL A 265 13.72 12.11 1.13
N ARG A 266 14.78 12.77 0.65
CA ARG A 266 14.68 13.74 -0.45
C ARG A 266 14.13 13.10 -1.72
N MET A 267 14.63 11.92 -2.10
CA MET A 267 14.16 11.19 -3.27
C MET A 267 12.68 10.80 -3.15
N ALA A 268 12.25 10.28 -2.00
CA ALA A 268 10.85 9.92 -1.77
C ALA A 268 9.93 11.17 -1.85
N ALA A 269 10.37 12.30 -1.28
CA ALA A 269 9.63 13.55 -1.35
C ALA A 269 9.56 14.12 -2.77
N GLY A 270 10.64 14.04 -3.55
CA GLY A 270 10.68 14.45 -4.95
C GLY A 270 9.72 13.65 -5.83
N GLU A 271 9.71 12.31 -5.66
CA GLU A 271 8.75 11.44 -6.36
C GLU A 271 7.30 11.76 -5.94
N ALA A 272 7.05 11.97 -4.64
CA ALA A 272 5.74 12.37 -4.11
C ALA A 272 5.23 13.68 -4.73
N LEU A 273 6.10 14.70 -4.81
CA LEU A 273 5.76 16.01 -5.40
C LEU A 273 5.47 15.91 -6.89
N ALA A 274 6.22 15.09 -7.62
CA ALA A 274 5.96 14.85 -9.03
C ALA A 274 4.61 14.14 -9.25
N VAL A 275 4.27 13.15 -8.42
CA VAL A 275 2.94 12.52 -8.43
C VAL A 275 1.85 13.54 -8.10
N CYS A 276 2.03 14.36 -7.07
CA CYS A 276 1.06 15.40 -6.73
C CYS A 276 0.83 16.40 -7.88
N ALA A 277 1.90 16.80 -8.57
CA ALA A 277 1.79 17.67 -9.74
C ALA A 277 1.09 16.96 -10.91
N GLU A 278 1.40 15.70 -11.19
CA GLU A 278 0.73 14.90 -12.24
C GLU A 278 -0.77 14.71 -11.96
N LEU A 279 -1.15 14.58 -10.69
CA LEU A 279 -2.54 14.47 -10.25
C LEU A 279 -3.27 15.83 -10.13
N ASN A 280 -2.64 16.93 -10.56
CA ASN A 280 -3.12 18.31 -10.45
C ASN A 280 -3.45 18.75 -9.01
N LEU A 281 -2.75 18.21 -8.01
CA LEU A 281 -2.93 18.57 -6.60
C LEU A 281 -2.17 19.85 -6.22
N THR A 282 -1.25 20.31 -7.08
CA THR A 282 -0.46 21.54 -6.93
C THR A 282 -1.15 22.78 -7.51
N GLN A 283 -2.34 22.64 -8.11
CA GLN A 283 -3.04 23.72 -8.83
C GLN A 283 -3.33 24.99 -8.01
N HIS A 284 -3.30 24.87 -6.67
CA HIS A 284 -3.54 25.98 -5.75
C HIS A 284 -2.29 26.42 -4.97
N THR A 285 -1.16 25.78 -5.22
CA THR A 285 0.11 26.18 -4.63
C THR A 285 0.52 27.54 -5.20
N PRO A 286 0.87 28.54 -4.37
CA PRO A 286 1.31 29.85 -4.84
C PRO A 286 2.45 29.72 -5.85
N ARG A 287 2.43 30.57 -6.89
CA ARG A 287 3.45 30.54 -7.96
C ARG A 287 4.87 30.66 -7.40
N LYS A 288 5.07 31.53 -6.41
CA LYS A 288 6.34 31.71 -5.70
C LYS A 288 6.86 30.39 -5.09
N ASP A 289 5.96 29.59 -4.51
CA ASP A 289 6.32 28.33 -3.86
C ASP A 289 6.64 27.25 -4.91
N MET A 290 5.91 27.25 -6.04
CA MET A 290 6.24 26.39 -7.18
C MET A 290 7.57 26.77 -7.83
N ASP A 291 7.89 28.06 -7.92
CA ASP A 291 9.18 28.56 -8.43
C ASP A 291 10.33 28.12 -7.49
N ALA A 292 10.15 28.25 -6.18
CA ALA A 292 11.10 27.77 -5.18
C ALA A 292 11.29 26.25 -5.24
N LEU A 293 10.22 25.49 -5.45
CA LEU A 293 10.27 24.04 -5.61
C LEU A 293 11.08 23.63 -6.86
N ARG A 294 10.86 24.31 -7.99
CA ARG A 294 11.62 24.09 -9.23
C ARG A 294 13.10 24.39 -9.08
N ALA A 295 13.42 25.52 -8.44
CA ALA A 295 14.81 25.87 -8.11
C ALA A 295 15.46 24.78 -7.24
N ARG A 296 14.78 24.35 -6.18
CA ARG A 296 15.30 23.32 -5.29
C ARG A 296 15.51 21.97 -5.98
N ALA A 297 14.57 21.54 -6.83
CA ALA A 297 14.73 20.32 -7.61
C ALA A 297 15.95 20.41 -8.56
N SER A 298 16.18 21.57 -9.16
CA SER A 298 17.34 21.83 -10.02
C SER A 298 18.67 21.79 -9.24
N ASP A 299 18.70 22.37 -8.03
CA ASP A 299 19.88 22.30 -7.15
C ASP A 299 20.23 20.85 -6.79
N LEU A 300 19.21 20.04 -6.45
CA LEU A 300 19.38 18.62 -6.12
C LEU A 300 19.82 17.77 -7.32
N ALA A 301 19.44 18.15 -8.54
CA ALA A 301 19.93 17.54 -9.77
C ALA A 301 21.42 17.83 -10.03
N ALA A 302 21.88 19.00 -9.58
CA ALA A 302 23.27 19.46 -9.69
C ALA A 302 24.15 19.09 -8.47
N GLU A 303 23.59 18.47 -7.43
CA GLU A 303 24.30 18.17 -6.18
C GLU A 303 25.61 17.40 -6.42
N ALA A 304 26.69 17.95 -5.86
CA ALA A 304 28.00 17.32 -5.85
C ALA A 304 28.05 16.14 -4.85
N GLY A 305 28.86 15.12 -5.15
CA GLY A 305 28.98 13.97 -4.27
C GLY A 305 29.59 14.32 -2.91
N GLY A 306 28.87 14.00 -1.83
CA GLY A 306 29.36 14.12 -0.46
C GLY A 306 30.48 13.12 -0.11
N LYS A 307 31.04 13.27 1.10
CA LYS A 307 32.12 12.41 1.62
C LYS A 307 31.54 11.12 2.22
N GLY A 308 31.37 10.08 1.39
CA GLY A 308 31.02 8.74 1.88
C GLY A 308 30.71 7.74 0.77
N VAL A 309 30.98 6.45 0.99
CA VAL A 309 30.80 5.38 -0.03
C VAL A 309 29.31 5.09 -0.30
N ALA A 310 28.48 5.01 0.74
CA ALA A 310 27.03 4.79 0.59
C ALA A 310 26.34 5.98 -0.10
N GLU A 311 26.77 7.18 0.27
CA GLU A 311 26.37 8.43 -0.34
C GLU A 311 26.68 8.50 -1.83
N LYS A 312 27.87 8.04 -2.24
CA LYS A 312 28.26 7.97 -3.66
C LYS A 312 27.43 6.96 -4.46
N LYS A 313 26.95 5.87 -3.87
CA LYS A 313 26.15 4.85 -4.57
C LYS A 313 24.75 5.34 -4.96
N LEU A 314 24.11 6.14 -4.11
CA LEU A 314 22.77 6.69 -4.37
C LEU A 314 22.79 7.98 -5.20
N LEU A 315 23.94 8.66 -5.25
CA LEU A 315 24.08 9.95 -5.93
C LEU A 315 23.66 9.95 -7.41
N PRO A 316 24.03 8.96 -8.26
CA PRO A 316 23.57 8.94 -9.65
C PRO A 316 22.05 8.87 -9.75
N GLY A 317 21.42 7.96 -9.00
CA GLY A 317 19.96 7.79 -8.98
C GLY A 317 19.24 9.01 -8.42
N HIS A 318 19.81 9.66 -7.40
CA HIS A 318 19.32 10.93 -6.86
C HIS A 318 19.31 12.03 -7.93
N ARG A 319 20.46 12.27 -8.58
CA ARG A 319 20.58 13.29 -9.62
C ARG A 319 19.65 13.02 -10.79
N ASP A 320 19.57 11.77 -11.25
CA ASP A 320 18.73 11.41 -12.39
C ASP A 320 17.23 11.50 -12.08
N LEU A 321 16.82 11.21 -10.83
CA LEU A 321 15.45 11.49 -10.38
C LEU A 321 15.17 12.99 -10.41
N PHE A 322 16.02 13.81 -9.78
CA PHE A 322 15.78 15.25 -9.68
C PHE A 322 15.88 15.99 -11.02
N LYS A 323 16.70 15.53 -11.97
CA LYS A 323 16.66 16.02 -13.36
C LYS A 323 15.27 15.81 -13.98
N GLN A 324 14.67 14.63 -13.80
CA GLN A 324 13.34 14.33 -14.32
C GLN A 324 12.25 15.11 -13.58
N VAL A 325 12.34 15.23 -12.25
CA VAL A 325 11.39 16.04 -11.46
C VAL A 325 11.44 17.51 -11.88
N ALA A 326 12.63 18.11 -12.00
CA ALA A 326 12.79 19.49 -12.45
C ALA A 326 12.22 19.69 -13.87
N ALA A 327 12.57 18.81 -14.81
CA ALA A 327 12.04 18.84 -16.17
C ALA A 327 10.50 18.73 -16.22
N PHE A 328 9.92 17.87 -15.37
CA PHE A 328 8.47 17.73 -15.27
C PHE A 328 7.81 19.00 -14.71
N LEU A 329 8.36 19.58 -13.64
CA LEU A 329 7.80 20.78 -13.02
C LEU A 329 7.96 22.04 -13.89
N ASP A 330 9.02 22.12 -14.71
CA ASP A 330 9.29 23.26 -15.60
C ASP A 330 8.50 23.16 -16.92
N ARG A 331 8.53 21.98 -17.56
CA ARG A 331 8.10 21.79 -18.95
C ARG A 331 6.98 20.78 -19.13
N GLY A 332 6.53 20.14 -18.05
CA GLY A 332 5.55 19.05 -18.11
C GLY A 332 6.12 17.76 -18.72
N GLU A 333 7.46 17.63 -18.80
CA GLU A 333 8.11 16.45 -19.38
C GLU A 333 7.89 15.21 -18.53
N ARG A 334 7.23 14.21 -19.12
CA ARG A 334 6.98 12.92 -18.47
C ARG A 334 8.28 12.19 -18.14
N PRO A 335 8.29 11.33 -17.11
CA PRO A 335 9.49 10.57 -16.75
C PRO A 335 9.92 9.65 -17.90
N ALA A 336 11.22 9.35 -17.95
CA ALA A 336 11.76 8.48 -18.99
C ALA A 336 11.04 7.12 -18.95
N ALA A 337 10.49 6.71 -20.11
CA ALA A 337 9.67 5.51 -20.19
C ALA A 337 10.46 4.28 -19.73
N ARG A 338 10.03 3.67 -18.62
CA ARG A 338 10.61 2.42 -18.12
C ARG A 338 9.88 1.23 -18.73
N THR A 339 10.63 0.39 -19.42
CA THR A 339 10.11 -0.86 -19.98
C THR A 339 10.53 -2.02 -19.10
N VAL A 340 9.57 -2.72 -18.51
CA VAL A 340 9.79 -3.94 -17.75
C VAL A 340 9.35 -5.11 -18.62
N ARG A 341 10.28 -6.03 -18.90
CA ARG A 341 9.94 -7.28 -19.59
C ARG A 341 9.18 -8.17 -18.63
N VAL A 342 7.96 -8.50 -19.03
CA VAL A 342 7.01 -9.28 -18.24
C VAL A 342 6.86 -10.68 -18.79
N ALA A 343 7.52 -11.08 -19.88
CA ALA A 343 7.49 -12.47 -20.34
C ALA A 343 8.88 -12.98 -20.73
N LYS A 344 9.14 -14.27 -20.48
CA LYS A 344 10.42 -14.94 -20.82
C LYS A 344 10.66 -15.03 -22.34
N ASP A 345 9.57 -15.01 -23.12
CA ASP A 345 9.59 -15.08 -24.58
C ASP A 345 9.73 -13.71 -25.26
N GLY A 346 9.88 -12.62 -24.48
CA GLY A 346 10.06 -11.27 -24.99
C GLY A 346 8.80 -10.58 -25.52
N ARG A 347 7.64 -11.25 -25.50
CA ARG A 347 6.39 -10.73 -26.12
C ARG A 347 5.48 -9.91 -25.20
N GLY A 348 5.81 -9.82 -23.91
CA GLY A 348 5.09 -9.00 -22.94
C GLY A 348 6.01 -7.97 -22.32
N ALA A 349 5.74 -6.68 -22.55
CA ALA A 349 6.46 -5.59 -21.90
C ALA A 349 5.47 -4.58 -21.30
N VAL A 350 5.70 -4.21 -20.05
CA VAL A 350 5.01 -3.11 -19.38
C VAL A 350 5.83 -1.86 -19.60
N ARG A 351 5.23 -0.86 -20.25
CA ARG A 351 5.83 0.46 -20.42
C ARG A 351 5.19 1.43 -19.42
N VAL A 352 6.00 2.02 -18.55
CA VAL A 352 5.59 3.02 -17.56
C VAL A 352 6.18 4.36 -17.94
N ALA A 353 5.34 5.37 -18.15
CA ALA A 353 5.75 6.70 -18.59
C ALA A 353 5.04 7.83 -17.81
N THR A 354 4.44 7.52 -16.67
CA THR A 354 3.82 8.50 -15.76
C THR A 354 4.41 8.35 -14.37
N TRP A 355 4.44 9.41 -13.59
CA TRP A 355 4.95 9.42 -12.22
C TRP A 355 4.13 8.50 -11.32
N SER A 356 2.81 8.50 -11.49
CA SER A 356 1.90 7.66 -10.72
C SER A 356 2.19 6.18 -10.94
N LYS A 357 2.31 5.76 -12.21
CA LYS A 357 2.63 4.36 -12.55
C LYS A 357 4.07 3.99 -12.17
N LEU A 358 4.99 4.95 -12.17
CA LEU A 358 6.37 4.74 -11.74
C LEU A 358 6.45 4.48 -10.23
N ALA A 359 5.74 5.27 -9.42
CA ALA A 359 5.62 5.06 -7.98
C ALA A 359 4.99 3.70 -7.66
N GLN A 360 3.91 3.32 -8.37
CA GLN A 360 3.30 1.99 -8.27
C GLN A 360 4.30 0.87 -8.59
N LEU A 361 5.02 0.99 -9.70
CA LEU A 361 6.01 0.01 -10.11
C LEU A 361 7.13 -0.15 -9.07
N ASN A 362 7.69 0.98 -8.60
CA ASN A 362 8.78 0.98 -7.64
C ASN A 362 8.36 0.31 -6.32
N PHE A 363 7.17 0.64 -5.80
CA PHE A 363 6.64 0.04 -4.59
C PHE A 363 6.40 -1.47 -4.78
N LEU A 364 5.65 -1.87 -5.80
CA LEU A 364 5.26 -3.26 -6.02
C LEU A 364 6.45 -4.17 -6.32
N ARG A 365 7.44 -3.69 -7.10
CA ARG A 365 8.66 -4.45 -7.38
C ARG A 365 9.49 -4.69 -6.11
N ARG A 366 9.59 -3.68 -5.23
CA ARG A 366 10.27 -3.81 -3.94
C ARG A 366 9.51 -4.76 -3.01
N PHE A 367 8.18 -4.63 -2.95
CA PHE A 367 7.35 -5.42 -2.04
C PHE A 367 7.26 -6.89 -2.48
N LEU A 368 6.94 -7.17 -3.74
CA LEU A 368 6.78 -8.53 -4.29
C LEU A 368 8.10 -9.24 -4.57
N ALA A 369 9.22 -8.52 -4.63
CA ALA A 369 10.56 -9.06 -4.86
C ALA A 369 10.61 -10.06 -6.03
N GLY A 370 11.03 -11.31 -5.79
CA GLY A 370 11.13 -12.36 -6.83
C GLY A 370 9.79 -12.77 -7.43
N GLY A 371 8.67 -12.53 -6.73
CA GLY A 371 7.31 -12.82 -7.17
C GLY A 371 6.73 -11.79 -8.16
N PHE A 372 7.35 -10.61 -8.31
CA PHE A 372 6.79 -9.50 -9.09
C PHE A 372 6.35 -9.91 -10.49
N LEU A 373 7.19 -10.62 -11.25
CA LEU A 373 6.88 -11.01 -12.63
C LEU A 373 5.68 -11.97 -12.71
N LYS A 374 5.59 -12.94 -11.79
CA LYS A 374 4.48 -13.90 -11.74
C LYS A 374 3.15 -13.19 -11.48
N HIS A 375 3.16 -12.27 -10.52
CA HIS A 375 2.01 -11.48 -10.17
C HIS A 375 1.57 -10.56 -11.31
N VAL A 376 2.48 -9.82 -11.94
CA VAL A 376 2.10 -8.90 -13.04
C VAL A 376 1.55 -9.64 -14.26
N GLN A 377 2.06 -10.84 -14.58
CA GLN A 377 1.52 -11.67 -15.68
C GLN A 377 0.12 -12.23 -15.36
N GLY A 378 -0.03 -12.79 -14.16
CA GLY A 378 -1.18 -13.62 -13.79
C GLY A 378 -2.32 -12.86 -13.14
N ASN A 379 -2.06 -11.69 -12.54
CA ASN A 379 -3.02 -11.05 -11.64
C ASN A 379 -3.81 -9.94 -12.34
N ALA A 380 -5.13 -10.07 -12.33
CA ALA A 380 -6.03 -9.03 -12.79
C ALA A 380 -5.79 -7.68 -12.06
N LEU A 381 -5.38 -7.72 -10.79
CA LEU A 381 -5.02 -6.54 -10.00
C LEU A 381 -3.94 -5.67 -10.68
N PHE A 382 -3.03 -6.29 -11.43
CA PHE A 382 -1.89 -5.59 -12.06
C PHE A 382 -2.07 -5.33 -13.56
N LYS A 383 -2.92 -6.09 -14.26
CA LYS A 383 -3.09 -6.00 -15.73
C LYS A 383 -3.56 -4.63 -16.20
N GLU A 384 -4.43 -3.97 -15.44
CA GLU A 384 -4.92 -2.63 -15.77
C GLU A 384 -4.06 -1.53 -15.15
N ALA A 385 -3.33 -1.82 -14.06
CA ALA A 385 -2.34 -0.90 -13.52
C ALA A 385 -1.15 -0.71 -14.46
N PHE A 386 -0.81 -1.74 -15.23
CA PHE A 386 0.33 -1.78 -16.11
C PHE A 386 -0.13 -2.29 -17.47
N CYS A 387 -0.52 -1.40 -18.38
CA CYS A 387 -0.85 -1.78 -19.75
C CYS A 387 0.36 -2.49 -20.39
N VAL A 388 0.31 -3.82 -20.39
CA VAL A 388 1.24 -4.67 -21.14
C VAL A 388 0.83 -4.50 -22.59
N GLY A 389 1.75 -4.05 -23.44
CA GLY A 389 1.47 -4.02 -24.88
C GLY A 389 1.16 -5.44 -25.36
N ALA A 390 -0.12 -5.74 -25.56
CA ALA A 390 -0.59 -7.00 -26.09
C ALA A 390 -1.46 -6.70 -27.31
N ASP A 391 -0.94 -7.16 -28.44
CA ASP A 391 -1.60 -7.33 -29.74
C ASP A 391 -3.04 -7.89 -29.53
N GLU A 392 -4.05 -7.08 -29.87
CA GLU A 392 -5.48 -7.28 -29.54
C GLU A 392 -6.11 -8.51 -30.24
N GLY A 393 -5.36 -9.22 -31.09
CA GLY A 393 -5.92 -10.23 -31.99
C GLY A 393 -6.24 -11.61 -31.41
N LYS A 394 -5.85 -11.96 -30.17
CA LYS A 394 -5.96 -13.37 -29.69
C LYS A 394 -6.69 -13.61 -28.37
N MET A 395 -7.18 -12.58 -27.67
CA MET A 395 -7.91 -12.77 -26.41
C MET A 395 -9.39 -13.17 -26.53
N LEU A 396 -9.94 -13.23 -27.76
CA LEU A 396 -11.37 -13.53 -27.98
C LEU A 396 -11.74 -15.02 -27.94
N SER A 397 -10.78 -15.94 -27.74
CA SER A 397 -11.08 -17.38 -27.70
C SER A 397 -11.29 -17.98 -26.30
N VAL A 398 -10.94 -17.25 -25.24
CA VAL A 398 -11.01 -17.76 -23.85
C VAL A 398 -12.28 -17.33 -23.11
N ALA A 399 -12.96 -16.27 -23.58
CA ALA A 399 -14.18 -15.72 -22.97
C ALA A 399 -15.43 -16.62 -23.11
N LYS A 400 -15.35 -17.75 -23.83
CA LYS A 400 -16.52 -18.60 -24.12
C LYS A 400 -16.64 -19.88 -23.27
N ARG A 401 -15.85 -20.01 -22.19
CA ARG A 401 -15.97 -21.16 -21.26
C ARG A 401 -15.99 -20.73 -19.79
N LYS A 402 -17.17 -20.32 -19.33
CA LYS A 402 -17.84 -20.79 -18.09
C LYS A 402 -18.82 -19.73 -17.59
N GLN A 403 -20.05 -19.86 -18.08
CA GLN A 403 -21.24 -19.42 -17.35
C GLN A 403 -21.51 -20.43 -16.22
N ASN A 404 -22.08 -19.90 -15.13
CA ASN A 404 -22.67 -20.59 -13.96
C ASN A 404 -21.78 -20.72 -12.71
N ALA A 405 -21.64 -19.61 -11.97
CA ALA A 405 -21.91 -19.56 -10.52
C ALA A 405 -21.99 -18.10 -10.00
N LYS A 406 -23.21 -17.74 -9.53
CA LYS A 406 -23.63 -16.71 -8.57
C LYS A 406 -23.43 -15.21 -8.86
N ALA A 407 -24.59 -14.55 -9.00
CA ALA A 407 -24.82 -13.11 -9.20
C ALA A 407 -24.11 -12.17 -8.20
N LYS A 408 -23.79 -12.64 -6.99
CA LYS A 408 -23.06 -11.86 -5.97
C LYS A 408 -21.58 -11.65 -6.35
N GLN A 409 -20.98 -12.61 -7.06
CA GLN A 409 -19.60 -12.51 -7.57
C GLN A 409 -19.54 -11.54 -8.75
N LYS A 410 -20.60 -11.50 -9.58
CA LYS A 410 -20.72 -10.58 -10.73
C LYS A 410 -20.90 -9.13 -10.28
N GLU A 411 -21.70 -8.89 -9.25
CA GLU A 411 -21.91 -7.55 -8.68
C GLU A 411 -20.66 -7.02 -7.97
N LEU A 412 -19.89 -7.88 -7.30
CA LEU A 412 -18.61 -7.52 -6.67
C LEU A 412 -17.48 -7.32 -7.69
N THR A 413 -17.38 -8.13 -8.75
CA THR A 413 -16.47 -7.86 -9.86
C THR A 413 -16.86 -6.60 -10.61
N VAL A 414 -18.15 -6.34 -10.84
CA VAL A 414 -18.62 -5.11 -11.49
C VAL A 414 -18.35 -3.90 -10.60
N ASN A 415 -18.65 -3.96 -9.29
CA ASN A 415 -18.30 -2.86 -8.37
C ASN A 415 -16.78 -2.66 -8.29
N ARG A 416 -15.97 -3.72 -8.31
CA ARG A 416 -14.51 -3.60 -8.31
C ARG A 416 -13.99 -3.03 -9.62
N ASP A 417 -14.42 -3.56 -10.76
CA ASP A 417 -14.01 -3.09 -12.08
C ASP A 417 -14.50 -1.64 -12.27
N MET A 418 -15.67 -1.25 -11.76
CA MET A 418 -16.12 0.16 -11.74
C MET A 418 -15.35 1.04 -10.74
N VAL A 419 -15.08 0.57 -9.53
CA VAL A 419 -14.25 1.30 -8.53
C VAL A 419 -12.84 1.47 -9.07
N TRP A 420 -12.33 0.48 -9.81
CA TRP A 420 -10.98 0.43 -10.35
C TRP A 420 -10.83 1.17 -11.68
N GLU A 421 -11.82 1.12 -12.57
CA GLU A 421 -11.96 1.99 -13.74
C GLU A 421 -11.97 3.45 -13.28
N ARG A 422 -12.70 3.77 -12.20
CA ARG A 422 -12.65 5.09 -11.56
C ARG A 422 -11.24 5.41 -11.03
N LYS A 423 -10.50 4.44 -10.45
CA LYS A 423 -9.11 4.60 -9.93
C LYS A 423 -8.08 4.86 -11.03
N ASN A 424 -8.35 4.43 -12.27
CA ASN A 424 -7.42 4.54 -13.39
C ASN A 424 -7.83 5.56 -14.48
N VAL A 425 -8.90 6.36 -14.29
CA VAL A 425 -9.29 7.46 -15.22
C VAL A 425 -8.13 8.42 -15.50
N LEU A 426 -7.18 8.54 -14.56
CA LEU A 426 -6.01 9.42 -14.65
C LEU A 426 -4.94 8.93 -15.66
N CYS A 427 -5.11 7.77 -16.31
CA CYS A 427 -4.05 7.10 -17.06
C CYS A 427 -4.40 6.69 -18.50
N LEU A 428 -5.46 7.23 -19.11
CA LEU A 428 -5.67 7.01 -20.54
C LEU A 428 -4.64 7.80 -21.37
N PRO A 429 -4.02 7.19 -22.40
CA PRO A 429 -3.34 7.95 -23.43
C PRO A 429 -4.36 8.88 -24.08
N GLN A 430 -4.07 10.17 -24.13
CA GLN A 430 -4.85 11.15 -24.89
C GLN A 430 -4.52 11.07 -26.40
N ASP A 431 -4.13 9.89 -26.87
CA ASP A 431 -3.82 9.59 -28.27
C ASP A 431 -4.85 8.57 -28.80
N ALA A 432 -6.11 8.99 -28.84
CA ALA A 432 -7.07 8.44 -29.78
C ALA A 432 -7.65 9.64 -30.52
N ALA A 433 -7.32 9.74 -31.81
CA ALA A 433 -7.88 10.73 -32.71
C ALA A 433 -9.42 10.78 -32.59
N PRO A 434 -10.06 11.95 -32.75
CA PRO A 434 -11.50 12.06 -32.63
C PRO A 434 -12.15 11.19 -33.72
N VAL A 435 -12.89 10.17 -33.30
CA VAL A 435 -13.81 9.47 -34.18
C VAL A 435 -15.00 10.40 -34.39
N GLU A 436 -14.92 11.22 -35.43
CA GLU A 436 -16.09 11.84 -36.04
C GLU A 436 -17.08 10.74 -36.46
N ASN A 437 -18.37 11.08 -36.38
CA ASN A 437 -19.55 10.29 -36.75
C ASN A 437 -20.13 9.36 -35.69
N ARG A 438 -20.86 9.97 -34.74
CA ARG A 438 -22.25 9.55 -34.49
C ARG A 438 -23.15 10.78 -34.33
N LYS A 439 -24.07 10.94 -35.28
CA LYS A 439 -25.15 11.94 -35.25
C LYS A 439 -25.95 11.82 -33.94
N PRO A 440 -26.34 12.93 -33.30
CA PRO A 440 -27.22 12.88 -32.15
C PRO A 440 -28.62 12.46 -32.61
N ALA A 441 -29.13 11.35 -32.06
CA ALA A 441 -30.53 10.99 -32.19
C ALA A 441 -31.35 11.94 -31.32
N GLU A 442 -32.06 12.85 -31.98
CA GLU A 442 -33.20 13.57 -31.42
C GLU A 442 -34.28 12.59 -30.92
N LYS A 443 -35.08 13.09 -29.97
CA LYS A 443 -36.29 12.52 -29.35
C LYS A 443 -36.02 11.68 -28.09
N LEU A 444 -36.27 12.33 -26.94
CA LEU A 444 -37.53 12.17 -26.22
C LEU A 444 -37.64 13.27 -25.14
N LEU A 445 -38.21 14.40 -25.56
CA LEU A 445 -38.96 15.30 -24.69
C LEU A 445 -40.40 14.79 -24.63
N GLN A 446 -41.00 14.88 -23.43
CA GLN A 446 -42.35 14.57 -22.95
C GLN A 446 -42.15 13.60 -21.77
N ILE A 447 -42.44 13.96 -20.52
CA ILE A 447 -43.67 14.53 -19.94
C ILE A 447 -43.22 15.14 -18.59
N GLY A 448 -43.52 16.39 -18.19
CA GLY A 448 -44.85 16.91 -17.89
C GLY A 448 -45.06 16.90 -16.36
N TRP A 449 -45.35 18.07 -15.79
CA TRP A 449 -45.31 18.43 -14.38
C TRP A 449 -46.41 17.80 -13.52
N HIS A 450 -46.10 17.56 -12.23
CA HIS A 450 -46.84 18.08 -11.08
C HIS A 450 -45.95 18.14 -9.84
#